data_AF-A0A560ERC6-F1
#
_entry.id   AF-A0A560ERC6-F1
#
_cell.length_a   1.000
_cell.length_b   1.000
_cell.length_c   1.000
_cell.angle_alpha   90.00
_cell.angle_beta   90.00
_cell.angle_gamma   90.00
#
_symmetry.space_group_name_H-M   'P 1'
#
loop_
_entity.id
_entity.type
_entity.pdbx_description
1 polymer ?
#
loop_
_entity_poly.entity_id
_entity_poly.type
_entity_poly.pdbx_seq_one_letter_code
_entity_poly.pdbx_strand_id
1 'polypeptide(L)'
;MVGLFWISMVTGARRPRLAGAATLIGLALGLALHPGAARAANCDQPASDEETVQCLGADLRRTDAEINRVYGEVRGKLDDAGKLALRNEQRAWLKRRDETCGLDNKESDREKWFQAILTNRAKTVCVVRFTNERSAQLAAEQAGQAPVPDAAPSGDLYEIWSKPPVSTGKWYVEATIDMGAVAKRAETALFFGAENREASFGPLIQLRHDRAGEPKHVLGLAVDLDTGWLYMRVDGAWKGAAPGQTGGMQIPARLPTVMGLTSSVTMAALVKDGLISVNFGERPFVYAVPDGYKPLK
;
A
#
# COMPACT_ATOMS: atom_id res chain seq x y z
N MET A 1 0.08 25.10 29.50
CA MET A 1 -0.23 25.03 30.94
C MET A 1 -1.74 24.84 31.05
N VAL A 2 -2.21 23.59 31.20
CA VAL A 2 -3.46 23.16 31.85
C VAL A 2 -3.31 21.63 31.93
N GLY A 3 -3.21 21.09 33.14
CA GLY A 3 -3.34 19.67 33.42
C GLY A 3 -4.76 19.35 33.90
N LEU A 4 -5.05 18.05 34.08
CA LEU A 4 -6.01 17.41 35.00
C LEU A 4 -6.09 15.92 34.59
N PHE A 5 -5.30 15.02 35.20
CA PHE A 5 -5.65 14.17 36.35
C PHE A 5 -6.98 13.43 36.22
N TRP A 6 -6.95 12.12 35.96
CA TRP A 6 -7.93 11.16 36.50
C TRP A 6 -7.22 9.86 36.93
N ILE A 7 -7.18 9.66 38.25
CA ILE A 7 -6.75 8.45 38.97
C ILE A 7 -8.02 7.60 39.19
N SER A 8 -7.97 6.30 38.88
CA SER A 8 -8.94 5.33 39.42
C SER A 8 -8.29 4.51 40.52
N MET A 9 -8.71 4.74 41.76
CA MET A 9 -8.54 3.83 42.88
C MET A 9 -9.75 2.88 42.91
N VAL A 10 -9.52 1.57 42.96
CA VAL A 10 -10.50 0.60 43.47
C VAL A 10 -9.83 -0.18 44.59
N THR A 11 -10.22 0.17 45.81
CA THR A 11 -9.94 -0.57 47.05
C THR A 11 -11.06 -1.58 47.32
N GLY A 12 -10.73 -2.75 47.85
CA GLY A 12 -11.71 -3.54 48.61
C GLY A 12 -11.51 -5.05 48.60
N ALA A 13 -10.55 -5.55 49.38
CA ALA A 13 -10.47 -6.95 49.75
C ALA A 13 -11.35 -7.23 50.97
N ARG A 14 -12.13 -8.33 50.96
CA ARG A 14 -12.55 -9.06 52.16
C ARG A 14 -12.60 -10.56 51.88
N ARG A 15 -11.88 -11.33 52.70
CA ARG A 15 -11.90 -12.81 52.77
C ARG A 15 -12.86 -13.28 53.86
N PRO A 16 -13.52 -14.42 53.68
CA PRO A 16 -13.93 -15.29 54.79
C PRO A 16 -13.16 -16.64 54.78
N ARG A 17 -13.03 -17.24 55.98
CA ARG A 17 -12.34 -18.52 56.26
C ARG A 17 -13.34 -19.69 56.39
N LEU A 18 -13.00 -20.80 55.71
CA LEU A 18 -13.06 -22.23 56.08
C LEU A 18 -14.37 -22.89 56.58
N ALA A 19 -14.83 -23.93 55.88
CA ALA A 19 -14.75 -25.36 56.29
C ALA A 19 -15.56 -26.27 55.33
N GLY A 20 -15.12 -27.51 55.10
CA GLY A 20 -15.95 -28.61 54.60
C GLY A 20 -15.50 -29.23 53.28
N ALA A 21 -15.12 -30.50 53.34
CA ALA A 21 -14.54 -31.33 52.29
C ALA A 21 -15.55 -31.84 51.25
N ALA A 22 -15.10 -32.02 50.00
CA ALA A 22 -15.44 -33.15 49.13
C ALA A 22 -14.54 -33.17 47.89
N THR A 23 -13.73 -34.21 47.78
CA THR A 23 -12.81 -34.51 46.68
C THR A 23 -13.60 -34.88 45.43
N LEU A 24 -13.46 -34.11 44.35
CA LEU A 24 -13.71 -34.58 42.98
C LEU A 24 -12.57 -34.07 42.09
N ILE A 25 -11.70 -35.01 41.70
CA ILE A 25 -10.61 -34.81 40.74
C ILE A 25 -11.28 -34.66 39.36
N GLY A 26 -11.58 -33.42 38.99
CA GLY A 26 -11.89 -33.05 37.61
C GLY A 26 -10.59 -32.73 36.88
N LEU A 27 -10.14 -33.64 36.01
CA LEU A 27 -9.00 -33.42 35.12
C LEU A 27 -9.40 -32.35 34.09
N ALA A 28 -9.25 -31.07 34.45
CA ALA A 28 -9.39 -29.96 33.52
C ALA A 28 -8.18 -29.97 32.58
N LEU A 29 -8.32 -30.64 31.44
CA LEU A 29 -7.38 -30.56 30.33
C LEU A 29 -7.48 -29.16 29.74
N GLY A 30 -6.73 -28.21 30.32
CA GLY A 30 -6.58 -26.88 29.76
C GLY A 30 -5.89 -26.99 28.41
N LEU A 31 -6.65 -26.86 27.32
CA LEU A 31 -6.08 -26.51 26.03
C LEU A 31 -5.40 -25.14 26.21
N ALA A 32 -4.09 -25.16 26.42
CA ALA A 32 -3.26 -23.98 26.21
C ALA A 32 -3.33 -23.66 24.71
N LEU A 33 -4.28 -22.81 24.33
CA LEU A 33 -4.26 -22.05 23.08
C LEU A 33 -2.96 -21.25 23.11
N HIS A 34 -1.90 -21.82 22.55
CA HIS A 34 -0.68 -21.08 22.27
C HIS A 34 -1.09 -20.06 21.21
N PRO A 35 -0.98 -18.74 21.47
CA PRO A 35 -1.07 -17.78 20.38
C PRO A 35 0.01 -18.20 19.38
N GLY A 36 -0.42 -18.63 18.19
CA GLY A 36 0.50 -18.97 17.12
C GLY A 36 1.42 -17.76 16.93
N ALA A 37 2.72 -17.95 17.14
CA ALA A 37 3.68 -16.91 16.84
C ALA A 37 3.54 -16.60 15.35
N ALA A 38 2.95 -15.45 15.03
CA ALA A 38 2.94 -14.94 13.68
C ALA A 38 4.41 -14.87 13.24
N ARG A 39 4.79 -15.69 12.25
CA ARG A 39 6.12 -15.57 11.65
C ARG A 39 6.17 -14.20 10.98
N ALA A 40 7.25 -13.47 11.20
CA ALA A 40 7.50 -12.25 10.45
C ALA A 40 7.50 -12.61 8.96
N ALA A 41 6.79 -11.84 8.13
CA ALA A 41 6.79 -12.02 6.69
C ALA A 41 8.22 -11.99 6.13
N ASN A 42 8.51 -12.88 5.19
CA ASN A 42 9.73 -12.80 4.42
C ASN A 42 9.52 -11.78 3.29
N CYS A 43 9.97 -10.55 3.47
CA CYS A 43 9.76 -9.50 2.48
C CYS A 43 10.67 -9.56 1.26
N ASP A 44 11.70 -10.39 1.31
CA ASP A 44 12.54 -10.71 0.16
C ASP A 44 11.74 -11.59 -0.82
N GLN A 45 11.04 -12.61 -0.28
CA GLN A 45 10.21 -13.54 -1.05
C GLN A 45 8.90 -13.85 -0.33
N PRO A 46 7.88 -12.98 -0.43
CA PRO A 46 6.60 -13.21 0.22
C PRO A 46 5.88 -14.39 -0.44
N ALA A 47 5.47 -15.37 0.37
CA ALA A 47 4.86 -16.61 -0.08
C ALA A 47 3.34 -16.52 -0.27
N SER A 48 2.72 -15.42 0.16
CA SER A 48 1.27 -15.20 0.08
C SER A 48 0.89 -13.73 -0.08
N ASP A 49 -0.37 -13.49 -0.46
CA ASP A 49 -0.96 -12.14 -0.49
C ASP A 49 -0.94 -11.49 0.90
N GLU A 50 -1.13 -12.27 1.97
CA GLU A 50 -1.07 -11.77 3.34
C GLU A 50 0.34 -11.29 3.71
N GLU A 51 1.36 -12.11 3.44
CA GLU A 51 2.76 -11.70 3.65
C GLU A 51 3.12 -10.48 2.81
N THR A 52 2.63 -10.42 1.57
CA THR A 52 2.84 -9.27 0.68
C THR A 52 2.27 -7.97 1.27
N VAL A 53 1.08 -8.03 1.89
CA VAL A 53 0.47 -6.90 2.61
C VAL A 53 1.26 -6.56 3.89
N GLN A 54 1.73 -7.57 4.63
CA GLN A 54 2.58 -7.34 5.80
C GLN A 54 3.87 -6.59 5.43
N CYS A 55 4.46 -6.91 4.28
CA CYS A 55 5.64 -6.22 3.77
C CYS A 55 5.38 -4.78 3.38
N LEU A 56 4.21 -4.48 2.82
CA LEU A 56 3.79 -3.09 2.60
C LEU A 56 3.63 -2.34 3.92
N GLY A 57 3.07 -2.99 4.95
CA GLY A 57 2.98 -2.44 6.30
C GLY A 57 4.35 -2.17 6.91
N ALA A 58 5.32 -3.05 6.69
CA ALA A 58 6.70 -2.86 7.11
C ALA A 58 7.36 -1.68 6.38
N ASP A 59 7.16 -1.56 5.06
CA ASP A 59 7.63 -0.41 4.26
C ASP A 59 7.02 0.91 4.77
N LEU A 60 5.71 0.93 5.00
CA LEU A 60 5.01 2.11 5.51
C LEU A 60 5.57 2.56 6.87
N ARG A 61 5.81 1.64 7.80
CA ARG A 61 6.38 1.95 9.12
C ARG A 61 7.84 2.36 9.03
N ARG A 62 8.63 1.71 8.18
CA ARG A 62 10.04 2.05 7.95
C ARG A 62 10.18 3.47 7.42
N THR A 63 9.42 3.81 6.38
CA THR A 63 9.47 5.15 5.76
C THR A 63 8.98 6.23 6.72
N ASP A 64 7.94 5.94 7.50
CA ASP A 64 7.45 6.84 8.54
C ASP A 64 8.45 7.03 9.71
N ALA A 65 9.18 5.99 10.12
CA ALA A 65 10.25 6.14 11.10
C ALA A 65 11.40 7.00 10.55
N GLU A 66 11.78 6.78 9.29
CA GLU A 66 12.87 7.48 8.62
C GLU A 66 12.60 8.98 8.46
N ILE A 67 11.41 9.36 7.98
CA ILE A 67 11.07 10.79 7.84
C ILE A 67 11.10 11.51 9.18
N ASN A 68 10.65 10.85 10.27
CA ASN A 68 10.69 11.44 11.62
C ASN A 68 12.12 11.58 12.15
N ARG A 69 13.00 10.62 11.85
CA ARG A 69 14.43 10.68 12.18
C ARG A 69 15.10 11.87 11.48
N VAL A 70 14.99 11.94 10.15
CA VAL A 70 15.61 13.01 9.34
C VAL A 70 15.03 14.38 9.72
N TYR A 71 13.71 14.49 9.90
CA TYR A 71 13.08 15.72 10.40
C TYR A 71 13.66 16.16 11.75
N GLY A 72 13.88 15.23 12.68
CA GLY A 72 14.50 15.52 13.97
C GLY A 72 15.93 16.05 13.84
N GLU A 73 16.73 15.46 12.95
CA GLU A 73 18.11 15.87 12.66
C GLU A 73 18.18 17.27 12.04
N VAL A 74 17.35 17.55 11.03
CA VAL A 74 17.27 18.88 10.40
C VAL A 74 16.83 19.90 11.44
N ARG A 75 15.74 19.63 12.16
CA ARG A 75 15.18 20.54 13.17
C ARG A 75 16.18 20.85 14.30
N GLY A 76 17.02 19.89 14.67
CA GLY A 76 18.05 20.05 15.71
C GLY A 76 19.16 21.06 15.35
N LYS A 77 19.33 21.35 14.06
CA LYS A 77 20.36 22.29 13.54
C LYS A 77 19.84 23.71 13.31
N LEU A 78 18.53 23.92 13.41
CA LEU A 78 17.89 25.19 13.10
C LEU A 78 17.73 26.07 14.36
N ASP A 79 17.72 27.38 14.16
CA ASP A 79 17.26 28.35 15.15
C ASP A 79 15.71 28.32 15.26
N ASP A 80 15.13 29.15 16.11
CA ASP A 80 13.68 29.12 16.35
C ASP A 80 12.86 29.54 15.13
N ALA A 81 13.38 30.47 14.32
CA ALA A 81 12.76 30.87 13.06
C ALA A 81 12.78 29.71 12.05
N GLY A 82 13.91 29.02 11.89
CA GLY A 82 14.05 27.85 11.03
C GLY A 82 13.21 26.66 11.50
N LYS A 83 13.14 26.40 12.81
CA LYS A 83 12.24 25.35 13.36
C LYS A 83 10.77 25.63 13.03
N LEU A 84 10.35 26.90 13.11
CA LEU A 84 8.99 27.32 12.75
C LEU A 84 8.73 27.14 11.25
N ALA A 85 9.67 27.55 10.39
CA ALA A 85 9.59 27.38 8.94
C ALA A 85 9.47 25.90 8.55
N LEU A 86 10.41 25.07 9.02
CA LEU A 86 10.42 23.63 8.75
C LEU A 86 9.12 22.94 9.19
N ARG A 87 8.58 23.31 10.36
CA ARG A 87 7.29 22.76 10.84
C ARG A 87 6.15 23.11 9.89
N ASN A 88 6.12 24.34 9.39
CA ASN A 88 5.07 24.79 8.47
C ASN A 88 5.20 24.09 7.11
N GLU A 89 6.43 23.90 6.62
CA GLU A 89 6.71 23.11 5.42
C GLU A 89 6.27 21.64 5.56
N GLN A 90 6.56 20.97 6.69
CA GLN A 90 6.08 19.60 6.91
C GLN A 90 4.57 19.50 6.92
N ARG A 91 3.87 20.48 7.50
CA ARG A 91 2.39 20.52 7.49
C ARG A 91 1.85 20.71 6.08
N ALA A 92 2.46 21.59 5.29
CA ALA A 92 2.10 21.78 3.90
C ALA A 92 2.36 20.51 3.08
N TRP A 93 3.50 19.84 3.31
CA TRP A 93 3.82 18.56 2.69
C TRP A 93 2.80 17.47 3.03
N LEU A 94 2.45 17.28 4.32
CA LEU A 94 1.43 16.31 4.74
C LEU A 94 0.10 16.55 4.02
N LYS A 95 -0.35 17.81 3.96
CA LYS A 95 -1.57 18.18 3.24
C LYS A 95 -1.50 17.78 1.76
N ARG A 96 -0.39 18.10 1.07
CA ARG A 96 -0.21 17.73 -0.34
C ARG A 96 -0.16 16.23 -0.57
N ARG A 97 0.54 15.49 0.29
CA ARG A 97 0.59 14.02 0.26
C ARG A 97 -0.82 13.45 0.36
N ASP A 98 -1.57 13.89 1.36
CA ASP A 98 -2.91 13.36 1.64
C ASP A 98 -3.88 13.69 0.50
N GLU A 99 -3.82 14.92 -0.05
CA GLU A 99 -4.60 15.32 -1.22
C GLU A 99 -4.24 14.50 -2.47
N THR A 100 -2.94 14.29 -2.71
CA THR A 100 -2.49 13.54 -3.91
C THR A 100 -2.81 12.05 -3.79
N CYS A 101 -2.66 11.47 -2.61
CA CYS A 101 -2.99 10.06 -2.36
C CYS A 101 -4.48 9.83 -2.06
N GLY A 102 -5.32 10.87 -2.11
CA GLY A 102 -6.77 10.78 -1.89
C GLY A 102 -7.16 10.21 -0.52
N LEU A 103 -6.46 10.61 0.54
CA LEU A 103 -6.70 10.13 1.91
C LEU A 103 -7.82 10.89 2.62
N ASP A 104 -8.51 10.23 3.54
CA ASP A 104 -9.43 10.88 4.49
C ASP A 104 -8.72 11.16 5.82
N ASN A 105 -8.43 12.43 6.09
CA ASN A 105 -7.57 12.83 7.23
C ASN A 105 -8.33 12.86 8.57
N LYS A 106 -9.16 11.85 8.83
CA LYS A 106 -10.08 11.80 9.98
C LYS A 106 -9.53 10.99 11.15
N GLU A 107 -8.65 10.04 10.91
CA GLU A 107 -8.04 9.23 11.97
C GLU A 107 -6.78 9.92 12.52
N SER A 108 -6.77 10.12 13.85
CA SER A 108 -5.69 10.80 14.57
C SER A 108 -4.80 9.85 15.37
N ASP A 109 -5.29 8.64 15.63
CA ASP A 109 -4.49 7.57 16.21
C ASP A 109 -3.59 6.97 15.13
N ARG A 110 -2.27 7.03 15.36
CA ARG A 110 -1.27 6.63 14.36
C ARG A 110 -1.38 5.15 13.99
N GLU A 111 -1.67 4.29 14.97
CA GLU A 111 -1.76 2.86 14.72
C GLU A 111 -3.04 2.52 13.95
N LYS A 112 -4.18 3.09 14.35
CA LYS A 112 -5.41 2.94 13.58
C LYS A 112 -5.29 3.50 12.18
N TRP A 113 -4.57 4.61 12.00
CA TRP A 113 -4.30 5.17 10.68
C TRP A 113 -3.47 4.21 9.82
N PHE A 114 -2.42 3.58 10.39
CA PHE A 114 -1.65 2.56 9.68
C PHE A 114 -2.51 1.37 9.26
N GLN A 115 -3.38 0.87 10.14
CA GLN A 115 -4.26 -0.24 9.81
C GLN A 115 -5.30 0.15 8.76
N ALA A 116 -5.87 1.35 8.87
CA ALA A 116 -6.87 1.86 7.94
C ALA A 116 -6.30 2.03 6.53
N ILE A 117 -5.13 2.67 6.38
CA ILE A 117 -4.56 2.93 5.06
C ILE A 117 -4.15 1.64 4.34
N LEU A 118 -3.69 0.61 5.07
CA LEU A 118 -3.32 -0.69 4.50
C LEU A 118 -4.47 -1.42 3.81
N THR A 119 -5.72 -1.07 4.11
CA THR A 119 -6.89 -1.60 3.40
C THR A 119 -6.97 -1.10 1.94
N ASN A 120 -6.30 0.01 1.63
CA ASN A 120 -6.14 0.52 0.27
C ASN A 120 -4.65 0.49 -0.13
N ARG A 121 -4.27 -0.59 -0.82
CA ARG A 121 -2.90 -0.90 -1.23
C ARG A 121 -2.32 0.18 -2.15
N ALA A 122 -3.08 0.65 -3.13
CA ALA A 122 -2.67 1.73 -4.04
C ALA A 122 -2.34 3.03 -3.28
N LYS A 123 -3.23 3.46 -2.37
CA LYS A 123 -3.01 4.64 -1.54
C LYS A 123 -1.84 4.47 -0.58
N THR A 124 -1.65 3.28 -0.02
CA THR A 124 -0.48 2.99 0.83
C THR A 124 0.83 3.12 0.05
N VAL A 125 0.90 2.58 -1.17
CA VAL A 125 2.07 2.74 -2.06
C VAL A 125 2.35 4.22 -2.35
N CYS A 126 1.30 5.01 -2.61
CA CYS A 126 1.41 6.47 -2.77
C CYS A 126 2.01 7.15 -1.52
N VAL A 127 1.58 6.78 -0.32
CA VAL A 127 2.14 7.38 0.91
C VAL A 127 3.59 6.96 1.14
N VAL A 128 3.94 5.70 0.89
CA VAL A 128 5.34 5.23 0.95
C VAL A 128 6.22 6.06 0.00
N ARG A 129 5.78 6.28 -1.25
CA ARG A 129 6.46 7.15 -2.23
C ARG A 129 6.71 8.55 -1.66
N PHE A 130 5.64 9.26 -1.30
CA PHE A 130 5.73 10.65 -0.84
C PHE A 130 6.60 10.81 0.41
N THR A 131 6.59 9.80 1.28
CA THR A 131 7.37 9.79 2.53
C THR A 131 8.86 9.58 2.26
N ASN A 132 9.21 8.70 1.31
CA ASN A 132 10.58 8.54 0.84
C ASN A 132 11.12 9.82 0.18
N GLU A 133 10.34 10.42 -0.72
CA GLU A 133 10.73 11.67 -1.40
C GLU A 133 11.03 12.79 -0.41
N ARG A 134 10.15 12.97 0.59
CA ARG A 134 10.37 14.01 1.61
C ARG A 134 11.57 13.71 2.49
N SER A 135 11.82 12.45 2.82
CA SER A 135 13.02 12.04 3.56
C SER A 135 14.29 12.38 2.78
N ALA A 136 14.31 12.08 1.48
CA ALA A 136 15.42 12.43 0.59
C ALA A 136 15.60 13.94 0.43
N GLN A 137 14.51 14.70 0.30
CA GLN A 137 14.53 16.16 0.21
C GLN A 137 15.14 16.78 1.47
N LEU A 138 14.69 16.34 2.65
CA LEU A 138 15.23 16.82 3.94
C LEU A 138 16.71 16.48 4.11
N ALA A 139 17.13 15.28 3.70
CA ALA A 139 18.53 14.89 3.72
C ALA A 139 19.40 15.74 2.78
N ALA A 140 18.88 16.09 1.59
CA ALA A 140 19.55 16.98 0.64
C ALA A 140 19.68 18.41 1.17
N GLU A 141 18.60 18.97 1.74
CA GLU A 141 18.61 20.28 2.42
C GLU A 141 19.67 20.31 3.53
N GLN A 142 19.76 19.24 4.32
CA GLN A 142 20.79 19.11 5.36
C GLN A 142 22.22 19.11 4.79
N ALA A 143 22.42 18.55 3.60
CA ALA A 143 23.71 18.52 2.93
C ALA A 143 24.10 19.85 2.26
N GLY A 144 23.30 20.92 2.46
CA GLY A 144 23.53 22.22 1.84
C GLY A 144 23.29 22.23 0.33
N GLN A 145 22.63 21.19 -0.19
CA GLN A 145 22.19 21.16 -1.58
C GLN A 145 21.03 22.14 -1.73
N ALA A 146 20.99 22.86 -2.85
CA ALA A 146 19.88 23.75 -3.14
C ALA A 146 18.56 22.97 -2.97
N PRO A 147 17.51 23.59 -2.39
CA PRO A 147 16.21 22.94 -2.30
C PRO A 147 15.88 22.42 -3.69
N VAL A 148 15.71 21.10 -3.82
CA VAL A 148 15.03 20.57 -4.99
C VAL A 148 13.68 21.27 -4.94
N PRO A 149 13.32 22.10 -5.95
CA PRO A 149 12.02 22.77 -5.97
C PRO A 149 10.97 21.71 -5.65
N ASP A 150 9.91 22.05 -4.90
CA ASP A 150 8.75 21.18 -4.72
C ASP A 150 8.45 20.58 -6.10
N ALA A 151 8.90 19.34 -6.33
CA ALA A 151 8.86 18.77 -7.66
C ALA A 151 7.37 18.73 -7.92
N ALA A 152 6.92 19.48 -8.93
CA ALA A 152 5.51 19.52 -9.28
C ALA A 152 5.01 18.07 -9.25
N PRO A 153 3.82 17.80 -8.68
CA PRO A 153 3.29 16.45 -8.60
C PRO A 153 3.20 15.94 -10.03
N SER A 154 4.23 15.22 -10.45
CA SER A 154 4.31 14.67 -11.78
C SER A 154 3.66 13.30 -11.61
N GLY A 155 2.33 13.32 -11.53
CA GLY A 155 1.52 12.12 -11.42
C GLY A 155 1.92 11.09 -12.48
N ASP A 156 2.38 11.57 -13.64
CA ASP A 156 2.83 10.75 -14.77
C ASP A 156 4.17 10.03 -14.52
N LEU A 157 4.93 10.38 -13.47
CA LEU A 157 6.19 9.69 -13.16
C LEU A 157 5.98 8.43 -12.32
N TYR A 158 4.90 8.32 -11.55
CA TYR A 158 4.72 7.24 -10.59
C TYR A 158 3.46 6.44 -10.78
N GLU A 159 2.58 6.91 -11.66
CA GLU A 159 1.26 6.35 -11.85
C GLU A 159 0.93 6.29 -13.34
N ILE A 160 0.33 5.19 -13.74
CA ILE A 160 -0.24 5.01 -15.08
C ILE A 160 -1.66 4.51 -14.85
N TRP A 161 -2.61 5.44 -14.70
CA TRP A 161 -4.03 5.17 -14.51
C TRP A 161 -4.83 5.51 -15.76
N SER A 162 -5.84 4.70 -16.07
CA SER A 162 -6.84 5.00 -17.09
C SER A 162 -7.59 6.28 -16.75
N LYS A 163 -7.86 7.12 -17.75
CA LYS A 163 -8.65 8.35 -17.60
C LYS A 163 -9.59 8.48 -18.81
N PRO A 164 -10.88 8.85 -18.62
CA PRO A 164 -11.59 9.06 -17.34
C PRO A 164 -11.93 7.73 -16.63
N PRO A 165 -12.38 7.77 -15.36
CA PRO A 165 -12.93 6.58 -14.71
C PRO A 165 -14.18 6.04 -15.44
N VAL A 166 -14.36 4.73 -15.39
CA VAL A 166 -15.55 4.03 -15.92
C VAL A 166 -16.36 3.43 -14.78
N SER A 167 -17.69 3.39 -14.92
CA SER A 167 -18.58 2.86 -13.87
C SER A 167 -19.36 1.62 -14.29
N THR A 168 -19.47 1.31 -15.57
CA THR A 168 -20.25 0.17 -16.08
C THR A 168 -19.53 -0.53 -17.21
N GLY A 169 -19.96 -1.74 -17.55
CA GLY A 169 -19.36 -2.56 -18.60
C GLY A 169 -18.21 -3.44 -18.11
N LYS A 170 -17.67 -4.20 -19.06
CA LYS A 170 -16.59 -5.16 -18.86
C LYS A 170 -15.34 -4.69 -19.59
N TRP A 171 -14.25 -4.48 -18.85
CA TRP A 171 -13.06 -3.80 -19.35
C TRP A 171 -11.82 -4.68 -19.19
N TYR A 172 -10.93 -4.62 -20.18
CA TYR A 172 -9.67 -5.37 -20.17
C TYR A 172 -8.48 -4.45 -20.39
N VAL A 173 -7.45 -4.62 -19.57
CA VAL A 173 -6.16 -3.93 -19.68
C VAL A 173 -5.01 -4.90 -19.45
N GLU A 174 -3.82 -4.57 -19.96
CA GLU A 174 -2.61 -5.34 -19.69
C GLU A 174 -1.49 -4.43 -19.18
N ALA A 175 -0.69 -4.93 -18.24
CA ALA A 175 0.59 -4.36 -17.88
C ALA A 175 1.72 -5.31 -18.26
N THR A 176 2.82 -4.78 -18.78
CA THR A 176 4.07 -5.53 -18.97
C THR A 176 5.09 -5.01 -17.97
N ILE A 177 5.67 -5.91 -17.17
CA ILE A 177 6.61 -5.58 -16.09
C ILE A 177 7.82 -6.50 -16.18
N ASP A 178 9.01 -5.94 -16.42
CA ASP A 178 10.30 -6.63 -16.27
C ASP A 178 10.70 -6.66 -14.79
N MET A 179 10.14 -7.61 -14.05
CA MET A 179 10.25 -7.63 -12.58
C MET A 179 11.71 -7.70 -12.12
N GLY A 180 12.53 -8.54 -12.75
CA GLY A 180 13.95 -8.66 -12.41
C GLY A 180 14.77 -7.42 -12.76
N ALA A 181 14.51 -6.77 -13.91
CA ALA A 181 15.21 -5.53 -14.25
C ALA A 181 14.80 -4.36 -13.34
N VAL A 182 13.54 -4.28 -12.91
CA VAL A 182 13.08 -3.28 -11.94
C VAL A 182 13.71 -3.55 -10.57
N ALA A 183 13.70 -4.79 -10.10
CA ALA A 183 14.33 -5.22 -8.85
C ALA A 183 15.83 -4.88 -8.76
N LYS A 184 16.56 -4.92 -9.89
CA LYS A 184 17.98 -4.52 -9.96
C LYS A 184 18.20 -3.02 -9.76
N ARG A 185 17.19 -2.18 -10.06
CA ARG A 185 17.32 -0.72 -10.03
C ARG A 185 16.93 -0.14 -8.68
N ALA A 186 15.83 -0.62 -8.11
CA ALA A 186 15.32 -0.13 -6.84
C ALA A 186 14.37 -1.14 -6.20
N GLU A 187 14.41 -1.22 -4.87
CA GLU A 187 13.36 -1.89 -4.11
C GLU A 187 12.04 -1.13 -4.29
N THR A 188 11.06 -1.82 -4.85
CA THR A 188 9.83 -1.19 -5.35
C THR A 188 8.60 -1.94 -4.85
N ALA A 189 7.64 -1.21 -4.28
CA ALA A 189 6.27 -1.66 -4.13
C ALA A 189 5.46 -1.14 -5.33
N LEU A 190 4.94 -2.05 -6.15
CA LEU A 190 4.02 -1.74 -7.24
C LEU A 190 2.64 -2.25 -6.89
N PHE A 191 1.61 -1.45 -7.16
CA PHE A 191 0.24 -1.95 -7.21
C PHE A 191 -0.23 -1.89 -8.66
N PHE A 192 -0.75 -2.99 -9.18
CA PHE A 192 -1.48 -3.03 -10.45
C PHE A 192 -2.91 -3.46 -10.16
N GLY A 193 -3.91 -2.82 -10.73
CA GLY A 193 -5.29 -3.19 -10.44
C GLY A 193 -6.32 -2.12 -10.77
N ALA A 194 -7.46 -2.22 -10.10
CA ALA A 194 -8.53 -1.26 -10.15
C ALA A 194 -8.60 -0.46 -8.85
N GLU A 195 -8.86 0.83 -8.93
CA GLU A 195 -9.10 1.70 -7.77
C GLU A 195 -10.41 2.46 -7.93
N ASN A 196 -11.17 2.53 -6.85
CA ASN A 196 -12.31 3.42 -6.73
C ASN A 196 -12.21 4.20 -5.41
N ARG A 197 -13.22 5.02 -5.12
CA ARG A 197 -13.22 5.85 -3.90
C ARG A 197 -13.18 5.05 -2.58
N GLU A 198 -13.56 3.77 -2.61
CA GLU A 198 -13.70 2.92 -1.42
C GLU A 198 -12.43 2.10 -1.15
N ALA A 199 -11.85 1.47 -2.17
CA ALA A 199 -10.67 0.64 -2.03
C ALA A 199 -9.91 0.46 -3.35
N SER A 200 -8.80 -0.26 -3.27
CA SER A 200 -8.05 -0.75 -4.44
C SER A 200 -8.06 -2.29 -4.47
N PHE A 201 -8.16 -2.84 -5.68
CA PHE A 201 -8.39 -4.25 -5.95
C PHE A 201 -7.38 -4.73 -7.00
N GLY A 202 -6.50 -5.66 -6.61
CA GLY A 202 -5.45 -6.15 -7.49
C GLY A 202 -4.19 -6.57 -6.74
N PRO A 203 -3.18 -7.08 -7.47
CA PRO A 203 -1.94 -7.53 -6.86
C PRO A 203 -1.12 -6.34 -6.36
N LEU A 204 -0.59 -6.51 -5.15
CA LEU A 204 0.62 -5.80 -4.75
C LEU A 204 1.82 -6.64 -5.15
N ILE A 205 2.85 -6.01 -5.70
CA ILE A 205 4.06 -6.65 -6.20
C ILE A 205 5.23 -6.00 -5.46
N GLN A 206 5.89 -6.76 -4.61
CA GLN A 206 7.09 -6.33 -3.89
C GLN A 206 8.32 -6.82 -4.64
N LEU A 207 9.03 -5.90 -5.27
CA LEU A 207 10.28 -6.16 -5.99
C LEU A 207 11.44 -5.77 -5.08
N ARG A 208 12.23 -6.76 -4.65
CA ARG A 208 13.42 -6.60 -3.83
C ARG A 208 14.64 -7.05 -4.62
N HIS A 209 15.84 -6.65 -4.19
CA HIS A 209 17.06 -6.91 -4.96
C HIS A 209 17.34 -8.41 -5.19
N ASP A 210 16.90 -9.28 -4.30
CA ASP A 210 17.00 -10.74 -4.44
C ASP A 210 16.09 -11.31 -5.55
N ARG A 211 15.05 -10.57 -5.95
CA ARG A 211 14.18 -10.88 -7.11
C ARG A 211 14.78 -10.44 -8.45
N ALA A 212 16.05 -10.06 -8.51
CA ALA A 212 16.75 -9.67 -9.73
C ALA A 212 16.77 -10.74 -10.85
N GLY A 213 16.48 -12.00 -10.51
CA GLY A 213 16.35 -13.12 -11.46
C GLY A 213 14.94 -13.32 -12.03
N GLU A 214 13.92 -12.59 -11.55
CA GLU A 214 12.53 -12.74 -11.98
C GLU A 214 12.37 -12.35 -13.46
N PRO A 215 11.65 -13.14 -14.28
CA PRO A 215 11.46 -12.78 -15.67
C PRO A 215 10.50 -11.59 -15.86
N LYS A 216 10.40 -11.15 -17.11
CA LYS A 216 9.35 -10.24 -17.54
C LYS A 216 8.01 -10.96 -17.58
N HIS A 217 6.99 -10.31 -17.04
CA HIS A 217 5.62 -10.82 -16.99
C HIS A 217 4.66 -9.88 -17.71
N VAL A 218 3.61 -10.45 -18.28
CA VAL A 218 2.43 -9.73 -18.76
C VAL A 218 1.25 -10.04 -17.84
N LEU A 219 0.77 -9.01 -17.17
CA LEU A 219 -0.37 -9.05 -16.26
C LEU A 219 -1.61 -8.55 -16.99
N GLY A 220 -2.68 -9.34 -17.02
CA GLY A 220 -3.97 -8.94 -17.54
C GLY A 220 -4.97 -8.68 -16.42
N LEU A 221 -5.80 -7.67 -16.58
CA LEU A 221 -6.86 -7.31 -15.64
C LEU A 221 -8.20 -7.23 -16.39
N ALA A 222 -9.14 -8.10 -16.01
CA ALA A 222 -10.49 -8.10 -16.53
C ALA A 222 -11.46 -7.64 -15.44
N VAL A 223 -12.13 -6.50 -15.64
CA VAL A 223 -12.99 -5.85 -14.64
C VAL A 223 -14.43 -5.79 -15.16
N ASP A 224 -15.34 -6.49 -14.50
CA ASP A 224 -16.77 -6.48 -14.75
C ASP A 224 -17.47 -5.56 -13.74
N LEU A 225 -17.73 -4.31 -14.14
CA LEU A 225 -18.37 -3.30 -13.29
C LEU A 225 -19.89 -3.41 -13.27
N ASP A 226 -20.46 -4.25 -14.14
CA ASP A 226 -21.91 -4.51 -14.17
C ASP A 226 -22.30 -5.46 -13.02
N THR A 227 -21.46 -6.46 -12.76
CA THR A 227 -21.70 -7.52 -11.77
C THR A 227 -20.74 -7.50 -10.58
N GLY A 228 -19.66 -6.71 -10.62
CA GLY A 228 -18.77 -6.51 -9.48
C GLY A 228 -17.69 -7.58 -9.33
N TRP A 229 -16.99 -7.89 -10.43
CA TRP A 229 -15.90 -8.88 -10.42
C TRP A 229 -14.62 -8.36 -11.07
N LEU A 230 -13.49 -8.81 -10.55
CA LEU A 230 -12.16 -8.57 -11.10
C LEU A 230 -11.43 -9.90 -11.23
N TYR A 231 -10.81 -10.14 -12.39
CA TYR A 231 -10.04 -11.34 -12.69
C TYR A 231 -8.64 -10.97 -13.13
N MET A 232 -7.66 -11.74 -12.68
CA MET A 232 -6.25 -11.51 -12.97
C MET A 232 -5.71 -12.60 -13.88
N ARG A 233 -4.91 -12.19 -14.85
CA ARG A 233 -4.18 -13.08 -15.75
C ARG A 233 -2.69 -12.82 -15.59
N VAL A 234 -1.87 -13.87 -15.56
CA VAL A 234 -0.41 -13.75 -15.64
C VAL A 234 0.06 -14.69 -16.73
N ASP A 235 0.76 -14.13 -17.70
CA ASP A 235 1.34 -14.86 -18.83
C ASP A 235 0.35 -15.81 -19.52
N GLY A 236 -0.88 -15.32 -19.74
CA GLY A 236 -1.95 -16.05 -20.42
C GLY A 236 -2.80 -16.94 -19.51
N ALA A 237 -2.35 -17.23 -18.28
CA ALA A 237 -3.08 -18.06 -17.31
C ALA A 237 -3.90 -17.21 -16.32
N TRP A 238 -5.19 -17.52 -16.17
CA TRP A 238 -6.04 -16.91 -15.14
C TRP A 238 -5.64 -17.38 -13.75
N LYS A 239 -5.59 -16.47 -12.79
CA LYS A 239 -5.31 -16.78 -11.39
C LYS A 239 -6.64 -17.00 -10.65
N GLY A 240 -6.83 -18.21 -10.14
CA GLY A 240 -8.06 -18.62 -9.45
C GLY A 240 -9.19 -18.96 -10.42
N ALA A 241 -9.81 -17.94 -11.02
CA ALA A 241 -10.96 -18.09 -11.90
C ALA A 241 -10.82 -17.26 -13.18
N ALA A 242 -11.41 -17.75 -14.27
CA ALA A 242 -11.54 -16.99 -15.51
C ALA A 242 -12.82 -16.13 -15.50
N PRO A 243 -12.88 -15.05 -16.31
CA PRO A 243 -14.10 -14.27 -16.50
C PRO A 243 -15.31 -15.15 -16.82
N GLY A 244 -16.41 -14.93 -16.08
CA GLY A 244 -17.64 -15.72 -16.20
C GLY A 244 -17.70 -16.95 -15.27
N GLN A 245 -16.62 -17.28 -14.57
CA GLN A 245 -16.60 -18.30 -13.51
C GLN A 245 -16.75 -17.66 -12.12
N THR A 246 -17.20 -18.43 -11.15
CA THR A 246 -17.14 -18.04 -9.73
C THR A 246 -15.70 -18.10 -9.24
N GLY A 247 -15.31 -17.16 -8.35
CA GLY A 247 -13.97 -17.13 -7.75
C GLY A 247 -13.05 -16.00 -8.23
N GLY A 248 -13.57 -15.01 -8.95
CA GLY A 248 -12.87 -13.73 -9.12
C GLY A 248 -12.75 -12.96 -7.80
N MET A 249 -12.07 -11.82 -7.82
CA MET A 249 -12.08 -10.88 -6.71
C MET A 249 -13.37 -10.05 -6.75
N GLN A 250 -14.11 -10.00 -5.65
CA GLN A 250 -15.32 -9.18 -5.57
C GLN A 250 -14.95 -7.71 -5.44
N ILE A 251 -15.59 -6.86 -6.25
CA ILE A 251 -15.41 -5.41 -6.23
C ILE A 251 -16.79 -4.72 -6.23
N PRO A 252 -16.92 -3.48 -5.73
CA PRO A 252 -18.15 -2.72 -5.85
C PRO A 252 -18.55 -2.52 -7.31
N ALA A 253 -19.75 -2.97 -7.67
CA ALA A 253 -20.35 -2.70 -8.97
C ALA A 253 -20.76 -1.22 -9.08
N ARG A 254 -20.76 -0.68 -10.29
CA ARG A 254 -21.32 0.65 -10.61
C ARG A 254 -20.65 1.85 -9.94
N LEU A 255 -19.43 1.69 -9.40
CA LEU A 255 -18.63 2.81 -8.90
C LEU A 255 -17.65 3.32 -9.96
N PRO A 256 -17.41 4.65 -10.05
CA PRO A 256 -16.32 5.20 -10.85
C PRO A 256 -15.00 4.56 -10.47
N THR A 257 -14.40 3.86 -11.44
CA THR A 257 -13.23 3.01 -11.24
C THR A 257 -12.19 3.34 -12.30
N VAL A 258 -10.94 3.52 -11.87
CA VAL A 258 -9.77 3.58 -12.75
C VAL A 258 -9.02 2.26 -12.69
N MET A 259 -8.35 1.90 -13.77
CA MET A 259 -7.49 0.72 -13.86
C MET A 259 -6.09 1.15 -14.24
N GLY A 260 -5.07 0.49 -13.71
CA GLY A 260 -3.70 0.92 -13.94
C GLY A 260 -2.74 0.48 -12.86
N LEU A 261 -1.67 1.26 -12.71
CA LEU A 261 -0.55 0.94 -11.86
C LEU A 261 -0.04 2.17 -11.10
N THR A 262 0.37 1.97 -9.85
CA THR A 262 1.11 2.96 -9.04
C THR A 262 2.38 2.34 -8.45
N SER A 263 3.39 3.16 -8.21
CA SER A 263 4.73 2.75 -7.78
C SER A 263 5.26 3.58 -6.62
N SER A 264 6.02 2.92 -5.72
CA SER A 264 6.75 3.57 -4.63
C SER A 264 8.02 4.31 -5.09
N VAL A 265 8.46 4.09 -6.33
CA VAL A 265 9.64 4.73 -6.96
C VAL A 265 9.28 5.31 -8.32
N THR A 266 10.13 6.23 -8.81
CA THR A 266 9.86 6.89 -10.09
C THR A 266 9.92 5.86 -11.23
N MET A 267 8.90 5.88 -12.08
CA MET A 267 8.78 5.02 -13.26
C MET A 267 9.26 5.71 -14.53
N ALA A 268 9.69 6.97 -14.48
CA ALA A 268 10.15 7.73 -15.66
C ALA A 268 11.17 6.94 -16.51
N ALA A 269 12.23 6.46 -15.85
CA ALA A 269 13.27 5.67 -16.47
C ALA A 269 12.81 4.23 -16.75
N LEU A 270 11.94 3.67 -15.90
CA LEU A 270 11.42 2.30 -16.08
C LEU A 270 10.54 2.20 -17.32
N VAL A 271 9.70 3.20 -17.57
CA VAL A 271 8.85 3.32 -18.75
C VAL A 271 9.68 3.61 -19.98
N LYS A 272 10.60 4.60 -19.90
CA LYS A 272 11.50 4.95 -21.00
C LYS A 272 12.30 3.74 -21.51
N ASP A 273 12.78 2.91 -20.59
CA ASP A 273 13.60 1.74 -20.92
C ASP A 273 12.75 0.49 -21.23
N GLY A 274 11.42 0.62 -21.29
CA GLY A 274 10.51 -0.49 -21.64
C GLY A 274 10.40 -1.58 -20.58
N LEU A 275 10.74 -1.27 -19.32
CA LEU A 275 10.61 -2.19 -18.19
C LEU A 275 9.21 -2.22 -17.63
N ILE A 276 8.47 -1.12 -17.71
CA ILE A 276 7.06 -1.03 -17.29
C ILE A 276 6.25 -0.39 -18.41
N SER A 277 5.12 -0.97 -18.76
CA SER A 277 4.09 -0.33 -19.58
C SER A 277 2.71 -0.82 -19.20
N VAL A 278 1.69 0.04 -19.39
CA VAL A 278 0.29 -0.36 -19.33
C VAL A 278 -0.32 -0.10 -20.71
N ASN A 279 -1.11 -1.06 -21.19
CA ASN A 279 -1.88 -0.98 -22.42
C ASN A 279 -3.36 -0.96 -22.02
N PHE A 280 -4.02 0.17 -22.26
CA PHE A 280 -5.47 0.32 -22.08
C PHE A 280 -6.23 -0.12 -23.34
N GLY A 281 -5.50 -0.51 -24.38
CA GLY A 281 -6.01 -1.05 -25.64
C GLY A 281 -5.57 -0.25 -26.86
N GLU A 282 -4.77 0.82 -26.67
CA GLU A 282 -4.22 1.68 -27.72
C GLU A 282 -3.42 0.89 -28.75
N ARG A 283 -2.81 -0.21 -28.31
CA ARG A 283 -2.13 -1.22 -29.11
C ARG A 283 -2.76 -2.61 -28.90
N PRO A 284 -2.57 -3.57 -29.82
CA PRO A 284 -3.03 -4.94 -29.61
C PRO A 284 -2.53 -5.50 -28.28
N PHE A 285 -3.43 -6.17 -27.56
CA PHE A 285 -3.08 -6.95 -26.37
C PHE A 285 -2.24 -8.17 -26.74
N VAL A 286 -1.38 -8.60 -25.82
CA VAL A 286 -0.57 -9.81 -25.94
C VAL A 286 -1.47 -11.05 -25.90
N TYR A 287 -2.46 -11.05 -25.00
CA TYR A 287 -3.42 -12.14 -24.87
C TYR A 287 -4.81 -11.75 -25.38
N ALA A 288 -5.57 -12.76 -25.81
CA ALA A 288 -6.93 -12.58 -26.27
C ALA A 288 -7.80 -11.97 -25.17
N VAL A 289 -8.53 -10.92 -25.54
CA VAL A 289 -9.54 -10.26 -24.69
C VAL A 289 -10.67 -11.25 -24.41
N PRO A 290 -11.13 -11.40 -23.16
CA PRO A 290 -12.22 -12.32 -22.84
C PRO A 290 -13.54 -11.91 -23.52
N ASP A 291 -14.41 -12.89 -23.77
CA ASP A 291 -15.70 -12.64 -24.41
C ASP A 291 -16.54 -11.62 -23.63
N GLY A 292 -17.04 -10.60 -24.35
CA GLY A 292 -17.82 -9.51 -23.79
C GLY A 292 -17.01 -8.42 -23.09
N TYR A 293 -15.69 -8.57 -22.96
CA TYR A 293 -14.79 -7.52 -22.46
C TYR A 293 -14.26 -6.68 -23.63
N LYS A 294 -13.95 -5.41 -23.34
CA LYS A 294 -13.42 -4.46 -24.32
C LYS A 294 -12.23 -3.68 -23.77
N PRO A 295 -11.34 -3.18 -24.65
CA PRO A 295 -10.33 -2.20 -24.24
C PRO A 295 -10.97 -0.96 -23.63
N LEU A 296 -10.22 -0.28 -22.76
CA LEU A 296 -10.57 1.04 -22.22
C LEU A 296 -10.30 2.16 -23.23
N LYS A 297 -9.13 2.10 -23.87
CA LYS A 297 -8.48 3.17 -24.68
C LYS A 297 -8.62 4.56 -24.06
#